data_AF-A0A328VF91-F1
#
_entry.id   AF-A0A328VF91-F1
#
_cell.length_a   1.000
_cell.length_b   1.000
_cell.length_c   1.000
_cell.angle_alpha   90.00
_cell.angle_beta   90.00
_cell.angle_gamma   90.00
#
_symmetry.space_group_name_H-M   'P 1'
#
loop_
_entity.id
_entity.type
_entity.pdbx_description
1 polymer ?
#
loop_
_entity_poly.entity_id
_entity_poly.type
_entity_poly.pdbx_seq_one_letter_code
_entity_poly.pdbx_strand_id
1 'polypeptide(L)'
;MAGSNRVERVAFVTDPSSEQGRAWINATQSFAGVPEEVWTFEVGGDQVCAQWLKDRKGRVLTFQDIVQYQQIVAALAETIQLMEQIDDVIEAHGGWPLH
;
A
#
# COMPACT_ATOMS: atom_id res chain seq x y z
N MET A 1 -20.50 11.82 -12.27
CA MET A 1 -19.73 11.51 -13.49
C MET A 1 -18.72 10.45 -13.11
N ALA A 2 -18.65 9.33 -13.85
CA ALA A 2 -17.60 8.34 -13.61
C ALA A 2 -16.24 8.98 -13.93
N GLY A 3 -15.28 8.88 -13.02
CA GLY A 3 -13.93 9.37 -13.27
C GLY A 3 -13.22 8.53 -14.34
N SER A 4 -12.17 9.07 -14.95
CA SER A 4 -11.49 8.45 -16.09
C SER A 4 -10.73 7.16 -15.74
N ASN A 5 -10.47 6.90 -14.45
CA ASN A 5 -9.61 5.85 -13.92
C ASN A 5 -8.21 5.84 -14.54
N ARG A 6 -7.81 6.95 -15.18
CA ARG A 6 -6.50 7.08 -15.79
C ARG A 6 -5.46 7.39 -14.73
N VAL A 7 -4.35 6.66 -14.75
CA VAL A 7 -3.19 6.97 -13.92
C VAL A 7 -2.37 8.06 -14.60
N GLU A 8 -2.38 9.25 -14.03
CA GLU A 8 -1.68 10.44 -14.53
C GLU A 8 -0.54 10.85 -13.58
N ARG A 9 -0.78 10.71 -12.28
CA ARG A 9 0.20 10.98 -11.22
C ARG A 9 0.01 10.00 -10.08
N VAL A 10 1.10 9.62 -9.44
CA VAL A 10 1.09 8.78 -8.25
C VAL A 10 1.58 9.62 -7.09
N ALA A 11 0.74 9.80 -6.09
CA ALA A 11 1.06 10.54 -4.87
C ALA A 11 0.29 9.95 -3.70
N PHE A 12 0.86 10.03 -2.51
CA PHE A 12 0.18 9.66 -1.29
C PHE A 12 0.02 10.87 -0.39
N VAL A 13 -1.16 11.02 0.18
CA VAL A 13 -1.48 12.10 1.11
C VAL A 13 -2.06 11.46 2.35
N THR A 14 -1.38 11.62 3.47
CA THR A 14 -1.81 11.15 4.79
C THR A 14 -3.02 11.93 5.28
N ASP A 15 -3.90 11.26 6.00
CA ASP A 15 -4.99 11.89 6.74
C ASP A 15 -4.46 12.31 8.12
N PRO A 16 -4.45 13.60 8.49
CA PRO A 16 -3.91 14.04 9.78
C PRO A 16 -4.60 13.44 11.00
N SER A 17 -5.79 12.84 10.83
CA SER A 17 -6.58 12.25 11.90
C SER A 17 -6.47 10.71 12.00
N SER A 18 -5.68 10.06 11.14
CA SER A 18 -5.51 8.60 11.15
C SER A 18 -4.15 8.17 10.61
N GLU A 19 -3.74 6.92 10.86
CA GLU A 19 -2.53 6.32 10.26
C GLU A 19 -2.77 5.82 8.81
N GLN A 20 -3.74 6.42 8.13
CA GLN A 20 -4.15 6.07 6.78
C GLN A 20 -4.10 7.32 5.89
N GLY A 21 -4.12 7.09 4.58
CA GLY A 21 -4.12 8.15 3.60
C GLY A 21 -4.83 7.79 2.31
N ARG A 22 -4.55 8.61 1.29
CA ARG A 22 -5.09 8.47 -0.06
C ARG A 22 -3.98 8.31 -1.07
N ALA A 23 -3.98 7.18 -1.79
CA ALA A 23 -3.13 6.94 -2.94
C ALA A 23 -3.80 7.53 -4.19
N TRP A 24 -3.37 8.70 -4.61
CA TRP A 24 -3.88 9.41 -5.77
C TRP A 24 -3.33 8.84 -7.06
N ILE A 25 -4.23 8.68 -8.05
CA ILE A 25 -3.88 8.26 -9.41
C ILE A 25 -4.01 9.40 -10.43
N ASN A 26 -4.79 10.43 -10.11
CA ASN A 26 -4.95 11.63 -10.95
C ASN A 26 -5.49 12.81 -10.12
N ALA A 27 -5.91 13.89 -10.79
CA ALA A 27 -6.44 15.11 -10.17
C ALA A 27 -7.59 14.88 -9.19
N THR A 28 -8.46 13.90 -9.47
CA THR A 28 -9.78 13.77 -8.84
C THR A 28 -10.03 12.39 -8.23
N GLN A 29 -9.18 11.40 -8.51
CA GLN A 29 -9.37 10.02 -8.11
C GLN A 29 -8.20 9.49 -7.29
N SER A 30 -8.54 8.74 -6.24
CA SER A 30 -7.62 8.10 -5.32
C SER A 30 -8.23 6.83 -4.74
N PHE A 31 -7.38 5.96 -4.23
CA PHE A 31 -7.74 4.91 -3.29
C PHE A 31 -7.60 5.47 -1.88
N ALA A 32 -8.68 5.46 -1.10
CA ALA A 32 -8.70 5.94 0.28
C ALA A 32 -8.54 4.78 1.28
N GLY A 33 -8.15 5.09 2.51
CA GLY A 33 -7.98 4.11 3.57
C GLY A 33 -6.78 3.19 3.36
N VAL A 34 -5.76 3.67 2.64
CA VAL A 34 -4.50 2.94 2.49
C VAL A 34 -3.64 3.28 3.72
N PRO A 35 -3.26 2.31 4.57
CA PRO A 35 -2.38 2.56 5.71
C PRO A 35 -1.04 3.14 5.27
N GLU A 36 -0.48 4.04 6.06
CA GLU A 36 0.81 4.66 5.76
C GLU A 36 1.93 3.61 5.70
N GLU A 37 1.95 2.67 6.64
CA GLU A 37 2.90 1.55 6.66
C GLU A 37 2.85 0.70 5.39
N VAL A 38 1.65 0.46 4.84
CA VAL A 38 1.46 -0.29 3.60
C VAL A 38 1.97 0.50 2.40
N TRP A 39 1.78 1.81 2.40
CA TRP A 39 2.31 2.68 1.35
C TRP A 39 3.83 2.73 1.35
N THR A 40 4.44 2.80 2.53
CA THR A 40 5.90 2.87 2.70
C THR A 40 6.58 1.49 2.72
N PHE A 41 5.81 0.40 2.68
CA PHE A 41 6.36 -0.96 2.70
C PHE A 41 7.18 -1.25 1.44
N GLU A 42 8.44 -1.63 1.65
CA GLU A 42 9.42 -1.88 0.61
C GLU A 42 9.81 -3.35 0.52
N VAL A 43 9.88 -3.88 -0.69
CA VAL A 43 10.47 -5.19 -0.98
C VAL A 43 11.58 -4.99 -1.99
N GLY A 44 12.82 -5.30 -1.60
CA GLY A 44 13.99 -5.11 -2.47
C GLY A 44 14.31 -3.64 -2.79
N GLY A 45 13.84 -2.69 -1.96
CA GLY A 45 14.03 -1.24 -2.15
C GLY A 45 12.92 -0.54 -2.95
N ASP A 46 11.90 -1.28 -3.40
CA ASP A 46 10.75 -0.72 -4.10
C ASP A 46 9.51 -0.67 -3.21
N GLN A 47 8.90 0.52 -3.11
CA GLN A 47 7.59 0.70 -2.47
C GLN A 47 6.50 0.05 -3.33
N VAL A 48 6.04 -1.13 -2.91
CA VAL A 48 5.23 -2.04 -3.76
C VAL A 48 3.96 -1.37 -4.28
N CYS A 49 3.20 -0.71 -3.39
CA CYS A 49 1.96 -0.01 -3.74
C CYS A 49 2.21 1.17 -4.70
N ALA A 50 3.26 1.95 -4.45
CA ALA A 50 3.60 3.09 -5.30
C ALA A 50 4.08 2.63 -6.68
N GLN A 51 4.92 1.60 -6.72
CA GLN A 51 5.49 1.07 -7.96
C GLN A 51 4.42 0.46 -8.87
N TRP A 52 3.48 -0.31 -8.31
CA TRP A 52 2.38 -0.91 -9.07
C TRP A 52 1.53 0.13 -9.84
N LEU A 53 1.29 1.28 -9.21
CA LEU A 53 0.60 2.42 -9.85
C LEU A 53 1.50 3.13 -10.85
N LYS A 54 2.79 3.35 -10.54
CA LYS A 54 3.75 3.99 -11.45
C LYS A 54 3.89 3.22 -12.77
N ASP A 55 3.93 1.89 -12.71
CA ASP A 55 4.00 1.00 -13.89
C ASP A 55 2.78 1.12 -14.81
N ARG A 56 1.67 1.65 -14.29
CA ARG A 56 0.42 1.87 -15.01
C ARG A 56 0.19 3.32 -15.41
N LYS A 57 1.16 4.21 -15.19
CA LYS A 57 1.08 5.61 -15.64
C LYS A 57 0.77 5.67 -17.14
N GLY A 58 -0.21 6.49 -17.51
CA GLY A 58 -0.75 6.63 -18.85
C GLY A 58 -1.86 5.64 -19.21
N ARG A 59 -2.14 4.62 -18.39
CA ARG A 59 -3.19 3.61 -18.63
C ARG A 59 -4.48 3.95 -17.87
N VAL A 60 -5.60 3.41 -18.36
CA VAL A 60 -6.89 3.42 -17.66
C VAL A 60 -6.99 2.13 -16.86
N LEU A 61 -7.21 2.23 -15.55
CA LEU A 61 -7.42 1.06 -14.71
C LEU A 61 -8.78 0.45 -15.02
N THR A 62 -8.78 -0.84 -15.35
CA THR A 62 -10.00 -1.63 -15.45
C THR A 62 -10.57 -1.91 -14.07
N PHE A 63 -11.80 -2.43 -14.01
CA PHE A 63 -12.37 -2.91 -12.75
C PHE A 63 -11.48 -3.98 -12.10
N GLN A 64 -10.92 -4.90 -12.91
CA GLN A 64 -10.02 -5.92 -12.41
C GLN A 64 -8.71 -5.34 -11.85
N ASP A 65 -8.15 -4.31 -12.50
CA ASP A 65 -6.97 -3.60 -11.98
C ASP A 65 -7.25 -2.96 -10.62
N ILE A 66 -8.42 -2.33 -10.47
CA ILE A 66 -8.86 -1.71 -9.21
C ILE A 66 -8.94 -2.76 -8.09
N VAL A 67 -9.60 -3.89 -8.36
CA VAL A 67 -9.72 -4.99 -7.40
C VAL A 67 -8.35 -5.57 -7.06
N GLN A 68 -7.50 -5.78 -8.06
CA GLN A 68 -6.15 -6.30 -7.87
C GLN A 68 -5.31 -5.37 -6.98
N TYR A 69 -5.41 -4.05 -7.18
CA TYR A 69 -4.69 -3.08 -6.36
C TYR A 69 -5.16 -3.13 -4.89
N GLN A 70 -6.47 -3.21 -4.67
CA GLN A 70 -7.03 -3.33 -3.32
C GLN A 70 -6.59 -4.63 -2.63
N GLN A 71 -6.52 -5.74 -3.35
CA GLN A 71 -6.01 -7.01 -2.84
C GLN A 71 -4.53 -6.93 -2.47
N ILE A 72 -3.71 -6.20 -3.26
CA ILE A 72 -2.30 -5.96 -2.93
C ILE A 72 -2.19 -5.16 -1.63
N VAL A 73 -2.94 -4.07 -1.48
CA VAL A 73 -2.96 -3.26 -0.26
C VAL A 73 -3.34 -4.12 0.95
N ALA A 74 -4.40 -4.92 0.84
CA ALA A 74 -4.85 -5.79 1.93
C ALA A 74 -3.81 -6.88 2.27
N ALA A 75 -3.22 -7.54 1.28
CA ALA A 75 -2.23 -8.58 1.51
C ALA A 75 -0.96 -8.03 2.20
N LEU A 76 -0.54 -6.81 1.86
CA LEU A 76 0.58 -6.15 2.51
C LEU A 76 0.27 -5.77 3.96
N ALA A 77 -0.94 -5.26 4.23
CA ALA A 77 -1.37 -4.97 5.59
C ALA A 77 -1.31 -6.22 6.48
N GLU A 78 -1.88 -7.33 6.02
CA GLU A 78 -1.82 -8.61 6.73
C GLU A 78 -0.40 -9.13 6.90
N THR A 79 0.47 -8.91 5.89
CA THR A 79 1.88 -9.33 5.97
C THR A 79 2.63 -8.56 7.06
N ILE A 80 2.45 -7.23 7.13
CA ILE A 80 3.07 -6.38 8.16
C ILE A 80 2.61 -6.85 9.54
N GLN A 81 1.31 -7.02 9.74
CA GLN A 81 0.75 -7.48 11.01
C GLN A 81 1.26 -8.87 11.42
N LEU A 82 1.42 -9.80 10.48
CA LEU A 82 1.98 -11.12 10.75
C LEU A 82 3.48 -11.07 11.09
N MET A 83 4.24 -10.18 10.44
CA MET A 83 5.65 -9.98 10.77
C MET A 83 5.83 -9.48 12.20
N GLU A 84 5.03 -8.47 12.61
CA GLU A 84 5.05 -7.95 13.98
C GLU A 84 4.71 -9.04 15.01
N GLN A 85 3.70 -9.86 14.74
CA GLN A 85 3.35 -10.98 15.62
C GLN A 85 4.46 -12.03 15.74
N ILE A 86 5.20 -12.28 14.66
CA ILE A 86 6.35 -13.19 14.68
C ILE A 86 7.45 -12.60 15.57
N ASP A 87 7.75 -11.31 15.42
CA ASP A 87 8.77 -10.62 16.23
C ASP A 87 8.40 -10.65 17.73
N ASP A 88 7.13 -10.36 18.07
CA ASP A 88 6.62 -10.43 19.45
C ASP A 88 6.80 -11.84 20.05
N VAL A 89 6.49 -12.88 19.27
CA VAL A 89 6.65 -14.28 19.72
C VAL A 89 8.12 -14.62 19.94
N ILE A 90 9.02 -14.15 19.09
CA ILE A 90 10.47 -14.39 19.23
C ILE A 90 10.99 -13.72 20.49
N GLU A 91 10.65 -12.46 20.72
CA GLU A 91 11.07 -11.74 21.93
C GLU A 91 10.53 -12.40 23.19
N ALA A 92 9.28 -12.88 23.18
CA ALA A 92 8.70 -13.62 24.30
C ALA A 92 9.42 -14.95 24.62
N HIS A 93 10.16 -15.53 23.66
CA HIS A 93 10.87 -16.81 23.79
C HIS A 93 12.39 -16.66 23.98
N GLY A 94 12.86 -15.49 24.41
CA GLY A 94 14.27 -15.26 24.73
C GLY A 94 15.07 -14.57 23.63
N GLY A 95 14.38 -13.94 22.67
CA GLY A 95 14.97 -13.12 21.63
C GLY A 95 15.53 -13.93 20.46
N TRP A 96 16.07 -13.21 19.48
CA TRP A 96 16.68 -13.82 18.30
C TRP A 96 17.94 -14.63 18.69
N PRO A 97 18.11 -15.86 18.18
CA PRO A 97 19.18 -16.78 18.59
C PRO A 97 20.60 -16.37 18.13
N LEU A 98 20.75 -15.18 17.57
CA LEU A 98 22.01 -14.64 17.05
C LEU A 98 22.44 -13.45 17.92
N HIS A 99 23.11 -13.77 19.03
CA HIS A 99 23.87 -12.83 19.85
C HIS A 99 25.36 -13.18 19.75
#